data_AF-A0A1B7MW61-F1
#
_entry.id   AF-A0A1B7MW61-F1
#
_cell.length_a   1.000
_cell.length_b   1.000
_cell.length_c   1.000
_cell.angle_alpha   90.00
_cell.angle_beta   90.00
_cell.angle_gamma   90.00
#
_symmetry.space_group_name_H-M   'P 1'
#
loop_
_entity.id
_entity.type
_entity.pdbx_description
1 polymer ?
#
loop_
_entity_poly.entity_id
_entity_poly.type
_entity_poly.pdbx_seq_one_letter_code
_entity_poly.pdbx_strand_id
1 'polypeptide(L)'
;MVTMSINSELPDTSTHCRDTSPSALLLFPLPVMDPSPPGADRCACHCNPNFWDWRVERLQKHGWELVCGELLPIYAFQPVTRITEIWDEHAAGLNGYLAVRDLDERWQARWRRNVNTLRTENCQRKKVAALVKTLTRKPNWSVNLALQFLRDKYETHPDFKKPRTFCDYLQKGGGSSMKDVLIVAQNYP
;
A
#
# COMPACT_ATOMS: atom_id res chain seq x y z
N MET A 1 46.47 14.06 9.11
CA MET A 1 47.04 13.52 7.86
C MET A 1 47.09 12.02 8.04
N VAL A 2 46.06 11.31 7.57
CA VAL A 2 45.88 9.87 7.78
C VAL A 2 45.86 9.23 6.40
N THR A 3 46.92 8.49 6.08
CA THR A 3 47.06 7.68 4.87
C THR A 3 46.50 6.29 5.15
N MET A 4 45.52 5.85 4.37
CA MET A 4 45.11 4.44 4.32
C MET A 4 45.25 3.91 2.90
N SER A 5 46.03 2.84 2.79
CA SER A 5 46.41 2.14 1.57
C SER A 5 45.38 1.07 1.17
N ILE A 6 45.00 1.13 -0.11
CA ILE A 6 44.89 0.09 -1.15
C ILE A 6 44.49 -1.35 -0.72
N ASN A 7 43.38 -1.79 -1.34
CA ASN A 7 42.80 -3.14 -1.32
C ASN A 7 43.62 -4.19 -2.09
N SER A 8 43.66 -5.40 -1.54
CA SER A 8 44.22 -6.61 -2.15
C SER A 8 43.14 -7.49 -2.79
N GLU A 9 43.44 -7.90 -4.03
CA GLU A 9 43.35 -9.27 -4.58
C GLU A 9 41.98 -9.94 -4.85
N LEU A 10 41.73 -10.12 -6.16
CA LEU A 10 40.94 -11.16 -6.81
C LEU A 10 41.56 -12.56 -6.60
N PRO A 11 40.77 -13.62 -6.77
CA PRO A 11 41.28 -14.74 -7.56
C PRO A 11 40.35 -15.16 -8.72
N ASP A 12 40.99 -15.31 -9.87
CA ASP A 12 40.56 -16.07 -11.04
C ASP A 12 40.57 -17.58 -10.74
N THR A 13 39.60 -18.31 -11.29
CA THR A 13 39.79 -19.71 -11.69
C THR A 13 39.18 -19.93 -13.07
N SER A 14 40.08 -19.96 -14.05
CA SER A 14 39.88 -20.50 -15.39
C SER A 14 39.95 -22.03 -15.34
N THR A 15 39.03 -22.70 -16.03
CA THR A 15 39.24 -24.09 -16.49
C THR A 15 38.95 -24.19 -17.98
N HIS A 16 40.01 -24.50 -18.72
CA HIS A 16 40.12 -24.95 -20.11
C HIS A 16 39.07 -25.99 -20.53
N CYS A 17 38.68 -26.01 -21.82
CA CYS A 17 39.13 -27.06 -22.76
C CYS A 17 38.67 -26.83 -24.22
N ARG A 18 39.68 -26.59 -25.07
CA ARG A 18 40.01 -27.07 -26.42
C ARG A 18 38.99 -27.09 -27.59
N ASP A 19 39.48 -26.48 -28.66
CA ASP A 19 39.10 -26.59 -30.07
C ASP A 19 38.98 -28.03 -30.59
N THR A 20 38.03 -28.28 -31.49
CA THR A 20 38.26 -29.11 -32.70
C THR A 20 37.22 -28.77 -33.79
N SER A 21 37.68 -28.32 -34.96
CA SER A 21 36.98 -28.26 -36.24
C SER A 21 37.47 -29.45 -37.09
N PRO A 22 36.66 -30.16 -37.90
CA PRO A 22 36.31 -29.67 -39.25
C PRO A 22 34.91 -30.07 -39.77
N SER A 23 34.53 -29.38 -40.86
CA SER A 23 33.36 -29.49 -41.72
C SER A 23 32.79 -30.89 -41.98
N ALA A 24 31.46 -31.02 -41.93
CA ALA A 24 30.71 -32.01 -42.69
C ALA A 24 29.31 -31.46 -43.04
N LEU A 25 29.04 -31.36 -44.34
CA LEU A 25 27.75 -31.02 -44.93
C LEU A 25 26.75 -32.15 -44.67
N LEU A 26 25.67 -31.87 -43.94
CA LEU A 26 24.44 -32.68 -43.99
C LEU A 26 23.22 -31.75 -43.91
N LEU A 27 22.34 -31.91 -44.89
CA LEU A 27 21.01 -31.30 -44.94
C LEU A 27 20.21 -31.68 -43.70
N PHE A 28 19.82 -30.68 -42.91
CA PHE A 28 18.77 -30.81 -41.89
C PHE A 28 17.56 -29.95 -42.32
N PRO A 29 16.34 -30.47 -42.16
CA PRO A 29 15.13 -29.69 -42.40
C PRO A 29 15.05 -28.54 -41.38
N LEU A 30 14.67 -27.37 -41.88
CA LEU A 30 14.54 -26.12 -41.13
C LEU A 30 13.70 -26.32 -39.84
N PRO A 31 14.16 -25.82 -38.68
CA PRO A 31 13.26 -25.64 -37.55
C PRO A 31 12.23 -24.58 -37.93
N VAL A 32 10.95 -24.92 -37.75
CA VAL A 32 9.83 -23.98 -37.81
C VAL A 32 10.16 -22.82 -36.86
N MET A 33 10.43 -21.65 -37.43
CA MET A 33 10.46 -20.41 -36.68
C MET A 33 9.04 -20.15 -36.21
N ASP A 34 8.78 -20.46 -34.94
CA ASP A 34 7.64 -19.91 -34.23
C ASP A 34 7.92 -18.41 -34.02
N PRO A 35 7.14 -17.48 -34.60
CA PRO A 35 7.25 -16.08 -34.25
C PRO A 35 6.62 -15.91 -32.88
N SER A 36 7.39 -16.18 -31.82
CA SER A 36 7.07 -15.66 -30.50
C SER A 36 6.95 -14.13 -30.62
N PRO A 37 5.77 -13.54 -30.34
CA PRO A 37 5.62 -12.10 -30.41
C PRO A 37 6.50 -11.48 -29.31
N PRO A 38 7.17 -10.35 -29.59
CA PRO A 38 7.83 -9.57 -28.56
C PRO A 38 6.78 -9.19 -27.52
N GLY A 39 7.15 -9.29 -26.24
CA GLY A 39 6.33 -8.95 -25.08
C GLY A 39 5.96 -7.46 -25.03
N ALA A 40 5.13 -7.04 -25.96
CA ALA A 40 4.47 -5.75 -25.96
C ALA A 40 3.32 -5.77 -24.95
N ASP A 41 3.48 -4.92 -23.94
CA ASP A 41 2.42 -4.07 -23.44
C ASP A 41 1.20 -4.76 -22.83
N ARG A 42 1.43 -5.51 -21.75
CA ARG A 42 0.39 -5.66 -20.72
C ARG A 42 0.32 -4.42 -19.83
N CYS A 43 0.07 -3.25 -20.43
CA CYS A 43 -0.61 -2.14 -19.75
C CYS A 43 -2.00 -2.02 -20.37
N ALA A 44 -2.83 -3.04 -20.15
CA ALA A 44 -4.26 -2.87 -20.32
C ALA A 44 -4.74 -1.98 -19.16
N CYS A 45 -4.61 -0.67 -19.33
CA CYS A 45 -5.28 0.32 -18.48
C CYS A 45 -6.78 0.15 -18.71
N HIS A 46 -7.41 -0.72 -17.92
CA HIS A 46 -8.85 -0.78 -17.78
C HIS A 46 -9.30 0.54 -17.16
N CYS A 47 -9.62 1.51 -18.00
CA CYS A 47 -10.24 2.75 -17.57
C CYS A 47 -11.65 2.41 -17.08
N ASN A 48 -11.83 2.29 -15.76
CA ASN A 48 -13.15 2.13 -15.16
C ASN A 48 -13.99 3.38 -15.48
N PRO A 49 -15.15 3.25 -16.16
CA PRO A 49 -15.97 4.37 -16.62
C PRO A 49 -16.54 5.26 -15.51
N ASN A 50 -16.48 4.82 -14.24
CA ASN A 50 -17.00 5.57 -13.09
C ASN A 50 -15.99 6.61 -12.51
N PHE A 51 -14.98 7.04 -13.28
CA PHE A 51 -13.99 8.05 -12.83
C PHE A 51 -14.62 9.37 -12.36
N TRP A 52 -15.80 9.71 -12.87
CA TRP A 52 -16.42 11.01 -12.69
C TRP A 52 -17.44 11.10 -11.56
N ASP A 53 -17.67 10.02 -10.81
CA ASP A 53 -18.60 10.02 -9.66
C ASP A 53 -17.98 10.63 -8.38
N TRP A 54 -16.69 10.98 -8.43
CA TRP A 54 -16.08 11.75 -7.36
C TRP A 54 -16.48 13.21 -7.45
N ARG A 55 -16.89 13.79 -6.31
CA ARG A 55 -17.12 15.25 -6.22
C ARG A 55 -15.90 15.97 -6.80
N VAL A 56 -16.10 16.72 -7.88
CA VAL A 56 -15.05 17.38 -8.68
C VAL A 56 -14.06 18.15 -7.81
N GLU A 57 -14.55 18.76 -6.74
CA GLU A 57 -13.76 19.47 -5.73
C GLU A 57 -12.62 18.63 -5.14
N ARG A 58 -12.84 17.32 -4.95
CA ARG A 58 -11.82 16.43 -4.38
C ARG A 58 -10.69 16.14 -5.34
N LEU A 59 -10.97 16.12 -6.65
CA LEU A 59 -9.97 15.88 -7.66
C LEU A 59 -9.02 17.07 -7.81
N GLN A 60 -9.52 18.28 -7.57
CA GLN A 60 -8.74 19.52 -7.66
C GLN A 60 -7.70 19.66 -6.53
N LYS A 61 -7.85 18.91 -5.43
CA LYS A 61 -6.91 18.96 -4.29
C LYS A 61 -5.62 18.16 -4.51
N HIS A 62 -5.55 17.35 -5.57
CA HIS A 62 -4.38 16.52 -5.86
C HIS A 62 -3.65 17.04 -7.09
N GLY A 63 -2.33 16.98 -7.05
CA GLY A 63 -1.56 16.87 -8.29
C GLY A 63 -1.86 15.52 -8.94
N TRP A 64 -1.81 15.46 -10.27
CA TRP A 64 -2.05 14.24 -11.02
C TRP A 64 -0.84 13.95 -11.91
N GLU A 65 -0.52 12.67 -12.03
CA GLU A 65 0.62 12.21 -12.81
C GLU A 65 0.18 11.06 -13.71
N LEU A 66 0.55 11.10 -14.99
CA LEU A 66 0.27 10.01 -15.92
C LEU A 66 1.37 8.95 -15.78
N VAL A 67 1.02 7.79 -15.23
CA VAL A 67 1.93 6.65 -15.02
C VAL A 67 1.38 5.46 -15.77
N CYS A 68 2.16 4.93 -16.72
CA CYS A 68 1.78 3.78 -17.55
C CYS A 68 0.40 3.91 -18.22
N GLY A 69 0.09 5.10 -18.76
CA GLY A 69 -1.18 5.38 -19.43
C GLY A 69 -2.38 5.60 -18.50
N GLU A 70 -2.17 5.64 -17.18
CA GLU A 70 -3.21 5.88 -16.19
C GLU A 70 -2.91 7.11 -15.34
N LEU A 71 -3.93 7.91 -15.03
CA LEU A 71 -3.78 9.10 -14.20
C LEU A 71 -3.81 8.71 -12.71
N LEU A 72 -2.73 9.00 -11.99
CA LEU A 72 -2.55 8.69 -10.57
C LEU A 72 -2.51 9.97 -9.73
N PRO A 73 -3.26 10.04 -8.62
CA PRO A 73 -3.21 11.19 -7.73
C PRO A 73 -1.90 11.19 -6.93
N ILE A 74 -1.28 12.36 -6.78
CA ILE A 74 -0.20 12.61 -5.83
C ILE A 74 -0.83 12.82 -4.46
N TYR A 75 -0.98 11.73 -3.71
CA TYR A 75 -1.64 11.75 -2.41
C TYR A 75 -0.64 11.92 -1.27
N ALA A 76 -0.96 12.83 -0.35
CA ALA A 76 -0.28 12.97 0.93
C ALA A 76 -1.27 12.79 2.07
N PHE A 77 -0.93 11.93 3.03
CA PHE A 77 -1.73 11.73 4.23
C PHE A 77 -1.87 13.03 4.99
N GLN A 78 -3.12 13.35 5.35
CA GLN A 78 -3.40 14.56 6.10
C GLN A 78 -3.04 14.35 7.59
N PRO A 79 -2.63 15.41 8.30
CA PRO A 79 -2.46 15.33 9.74
C PRO A 79 -3.81 15.03 10.39
N VAL A 80 -3.84 13.99 11.23
CA VAL A 80 -5.01 13.60 12.01
C VAL A 80 -4.79 13.94 13.47
N THR A 81 -5.78 14.55 14.09
CA THR A 81 -5.79 14.90 15.51
C THR A 81 -6.55 13.89 16.36
N ARG A 82 -7.50 13.16 15.74
CA ARG A 82 -8.36 12.17 16.38
C ARG A 82 -8.24 10.80 15.74
N ILE A 83 -8.54 9.75 16.50
CA ILE A 83 -8.54 8.36 15.99
C ILE A 83 -9.67 8.21 14.98
N THR A 84 -10.83 8.81 15.27
CA THR A 84 -12.01 8.80 14.41
C THR A 84 -11.78 9.46 13.04
N GLU A 85 -10.93 10.49 12.96
CA GLU A 85 -10.55 11.13 11.68
C GLU A 85 -9.81 10.17 10.73
N ILE A 86 -9.14 9.13 11.25
CA ILE A 86 -8.52 8.10 10.42
C ILE A 86 -9.58 7.31 9.66
N TRP A 87 -10.73 7.05 10.30
CA TRP A 87 -11.86 6.40 9.63
C TRP A 87 -12.50 7.33 8.59
N ASP A 88 -12.67 8.61 8.93
CA ASP A 88 -13.22 9.60 8.00
C ASP A 88 -12.34 9.72 6.75
N GLU A 89 -11.03 9.81 6.91
CA GLU A 89 -10.07 9.77 5.79
C GLU A 89 -10.19 8.48 4.97
N HIS A 90 -10.38 7.34 5.63
CA HIS A 90 -10.51 6.06 4.93
C HIS A 90 -11.80 5.95 4.12
N ALA A 91 -12.94 6.31 4.70
CA ALA A 91 -14.26 6.04 4.16
C ALA A 91 -14.78 7.16 3.26
N ALA A 92 -14.54 8.41 3.64
CA ALA A 92 -15.06 9.59 2.96
C ALA A 92 -13.97 10.51 2.40
N GLY A 93 -12.74 10.42 2.89
CA GLY A 93 -11.68 11.39 2.64
C GLY A 93 -11.73 12.54 3.66
N LEU A 94 -10.60 13.22 3.84
CA LEU A 94 -10.44 14.28 4.85
C LEU A 94 -10.00 15.59 4.17
N ASN A 95 -10.52 16.74 4.59
CA ASN A 95 -10.15 18.07 4.07
C ASN A 95 -10.27 18.23 2.53
N GLY A 96 -11.24 17.53 1.92
CA GLY A 96 -11.42 17.51 0.47
C GLY A 96 -10.45 16.58 -0.28
N TYR A 97 -9.61 15.81 0.41
CA TYR A 97 -8.80 14.76 -0.22
C TYR A 97 -9.65 13.53 -0.55
N LEU A 98 -9.15 12.67 -1.44
CA LEU A 98 -9.80 11.42 -1.81
C LEU A 98 -9.83 10.46 -0.63
N ALA A 99 -10.84 9.59 -0.58
CA ALA A 99 -10.92 8.55 0.43
C ALA A 99 -9.84 7.49 0.19
N VAL A 100 -9.17 7.03 1.25
CA VAL A 100 -8.11 6.01 1.12
C VAL A 100 -8.67 4.69 0.59
N ARG A 101 -9.94 4.36 0.91
CA ARG A 101 -10.62 3.20 0.33
C ARG A 101 -10.64 3.27 -1.21
N ASP A 102 -11.05 4.42 -1.75
CA ASP A 102 -11.16 4.61 -3.20
C ASP A 102 -9.77 4.57 -3.87
N LEU A 103 -8.75 5.06 -3.18
CA LEU A 103 -7.35 4.95 -3.62
C LEU A 103 -6.90 3.49 -3.73
N ASP A 104 -7.16 2.70 -2.68
CA ASP A 104 -6.83 1.27 -2.61
C ASP A 104 -7.61 0.45 -3.64
N GLU A 105 -8.89 0.75 -3.86
CA GLU A 105 -9.75 0.04 -4.81
C GLU A 105 -9.30 0.25 -6.26
N ARG A 106 -8.99 1.51 -6.64
CA ARG A 106 -8.67 1.84 -8.03
C ARG A 106 -7.20 1.65 -8.38
N TRP A 107 -6.30 2.16 -7.54
CA TRP A 107 -4.88 2.18 -7.85
C TRP A 107 -4.06 1.18 -7.04
N GLN A 108 -4.65 0.50 -6.06
CA GLN A 108 -4.01 -0.57 -5.29
C GLN A 108 -2.71 -0.10 -4.62
N ALA A 109 -1.58 -0.78 -4.83
CA ALA A 109 -0.29 -0.34 -4.29
C ALA A 109 0.33 0.84 -5.05
N ARG A 110 -0.13 1.13 -6.28
CA ARG A 110 0.55 2.06 -7.19
C ARG A 110 0.41 3.52 -6.76
N TRP A 111 -0.72 3.93 -6.18
CA TRP A 111 -0.91 5.31 -5.71
C TRP A 111 0.12 5.73 -4.66
N ARG A 112 0.68 4.76 -3.92
CA ARG A 112 1.74 4.98 -2.92
C ARG A 112 3.14 5.14 -3.52
N ARG A 113 3.33 4.90 -4.83
CA ARG A 113 4.58 5.09 -5.58
C ARG A 113 5.84 4.48 -4.92
N ASN A 114 5.68 3.38 -4.19
CA ASN A 114 6.73 2.78 -3.36
C ASN A 114 7.42 3.76 -2.35
N VAL A 115 6.76 4.85 -1.99
CA VAL A 115 7.26 5.81 -1.00
C VAL A 115 7.10 5.19 0.40
N ASN A 116 8.22 4.94 1.07
CA ASN A 116 8.24 4.24 2.36
C ASN A 116 7.39 4.91 3.43
N THR A 117 7.38 6.25 3.49
CA THR A 117 6.57 6.99 4.48
C THR A 117 5.07 6.76 4.26
N LEU A 118 4.60 6.82 3.01
CA LEU A 118 3.21 6.52 2.65
C LEU A 118 2.84 5.06 2.94
N ARG A 119 3.76 4.12 2.67
CA ARG A 119 3.53 2.70 2.95
C ARG A 119 3.34 2.45 4.44
N THR A 120 4.20 3.02 5.28
CA THR A 120 4.15 2.87 6.74
C THR A 120 2.88 3.50 7.31
N GLU A 121 2.58 4.75 6.93
CA GLU A 121 1.40 5.46 7.41
C GLU A 121 0.11 4.73 7.00
N ASN A 122 0.04 4.26 5.74
CA ASN A 122 -1.09 3.47 5.28
C ASN A 122 -1.24 2.15 6.06
N CYS A 123 -0.13 1.48 6.38
CA CYS A 123 -0.17 0.24 7.17
C CYS A 123 -0.74 0.50 8.58
N GLN A 124 -0.33 1.60 9.22
CA GLN A 124 -0.85 2.04 10.52
C GLN A 124 -2.35 2.36 10.45
N ARG A 125 -2.76 3.26 9.56
CA ARG A 125 -4.17 3.69 9.44
C ARG A 125 -5.10 2.56 9.02
N LYS A 126 -4.62 1.61 8.21
CA LYS A 126 -5.40 0.42 7.79
C LYS A 126 -5.81 -0.47 8.96
N LYS A 127 -5.06 -0.48 10.07
CA LYS A 127 -5.45 -1.23 11.28
C LYS A 127 -6.67 -0.62 11.96
N VAL A 128 -6.74 0.70 12.06
CA VAL A 128 -7.91 1.40 12.60
C VAL A 128 -9.12 1.18 11.68
N ALA A 129 -8.94 1.29 10.36
CA ALA A 129 -10.00 1.00 9.41
C ALA A 129 -10.49 -0.47 9.50
N ALA A 130 -9.57 -1.42 9.67
CA ALA A 130 -9.94 -2.82 9.89
C ALA A 130 -10.70 -3.01 11.21
N LEU A 131 -10.33 -2.29 12.27
CA LEU A 131 -11.02 -2.32 13.55
C LEU A 131 -12.47 -1.87 13.45
N VAL A 132 -12.71 -0.71 12.84
CA VAL A 132 -14.08 -0.22 12.64
C VAL A 132 -14.88 -1.21 11.79
N LYS A 133 -14.31 -1.73 10.69
CA LYS A 133 -14.96 -2.76 9.87
C LYS A 133 -15.30 -4.03 10.67
N THR A 134 -14.42 -4.48 11.56
CA THR A 134 -14.66 -5.65 12.41
C THR A 134 -15.75 -5.37 13.44
N LEU A 135 -15.75 -4.19 14.06
CA LEU A 135 -16.79 -3.79 15.00
C LEU A 135 -18.16 -3.76 14.33
N THR A 136 -18.27 -3.15 13.15
CA THR A 136 -19.54 -3.04 12.40
C THR A 136 -20.08 -4.36 11.85
N ARG A 137 -19.28 -5.43 11.87
CA ARG A 137 -19.76 -6.78 11.51
C ARG A 137 -20.50 -7.45 12.68
N LYS A 138 -20.38 -6.93 13.91
CA LYS A 138 -21.10 -7.44 15.08
C LYS A 138 -22.58 -7.00 15.00
N PRO A 139 -23.52 -7.81 15.52
CA PRO A 139 -24.92 -7.40 15.57
C PRO A 139 -25.09 -6.14 16.42
N ASN A 140 -25.99 -5.24 16.02
CA ASN A 140 -26.26 -3.95 16.68
C ASN A 140 -25.12 -2.92 16.66
N TRP A 141 -24.02 -3.18 15.93
CA TRP A 141 -22.94 -2.22 15.76
C TRP A 141 -23.10 -1.43 14.47
N SER A 142 -23.38 -0.13 14.60
CA SER A 142 -23.29 0.81 13.49
C SER A 142 -21.89 1.44 13.40
N VAL A 143 -21.55 2.03 12.25
CA VAL A 143 -20.31 2.82 12.10
C VAL A 143 -20.26 3.93 13.15
N ASN A 144 -21.37 4.63 13.37
CA ASN A 144 -21.46 5.71 14.36
C ASN A 144 -21.20 5.20 15.78
N LEU A 145 -21.76 4.04 16.15
CA LEU A 145 -21.52 3.42 17.45
C LEU A 145 -20.05 3.00 17.61
N ALA A 146 -19.44 2.45 16.55
CA ALA A 146 -18.02 2.11 16.55
C ALA A 146 -17.12 3.34 16.75
N LEU A 147 -17.42 4.46 16.08
CA LEU A 147 -16.69 5.70 16.25
C LEU A 147 -16.90 6.31 17.64
N GLN A 148 -18.12 6.25 18.16
CA GLN A 148 -18.43 6.70 19.52
C GLN A 148 -17.65 5.89 20.57
N PHE A 149 -17.64 4.57 20.44
CA PHE A 149 -16.83 3.68 21.27
C PHE A 149 -15.34 4.07 21.28
N LEU A 150 -14.76 4.32 20.09
CA LEU A 150 -13.37 4.72 19.97
C LEU A 150 -13.09 6.06 20.65
N ARG A 151 -14.00 7.02 20.50
CA ARG A 151 -13.92 8.31 21.16
C ARG A 151 -13.96 8.16 22.69
N ASP A 152 -14.94 7.43 23.18
CA ASP A 152 -15.24 7.35 24.62
C ASP A 152 -14.20 6.53 25.39
N LYS A 153 -13.58 5.51 24.76
CA LYS A 153 -12.61 4.63 25.41
C LYS A 153 -11.15 4.97 25.13
N TYR A 154 -10.83 5.49 23.95
CA TYR A 154 -9.43 5.67 23.53
C TYR A 154 -9.07 7.13 23.30
N GLU A 155 -9.94 7.96 22.71
CA GLU A 155 -9.60 9.39 22.54
C GLU A 155 -9.61 10.16 23.87
N THR A 156 -10.41 9.74 24.85
CA THR A 156 -10.43 10.28 26.21
C THR A 156 -9.26 9.80 27.07
N HIS A 157 -8.62 8.69 26.69
CA HIS A 157 -7.56 8.07 27.49
C HIS A 157 -6.22 8.82 27.32
N PRO A 158 -5.49 9.14 28.41
CA PRO A 158 -4.26 9.93 28.33
C PRO A 158 -3.20 9.29 27.44
N ASP A 159 -3.05 7.97 27.49
CA ASP A 159 -2.04 7.24 26.70
C ASP A 159 -2.32 7.20 25.20
N PHE A 160 -3.60 7.35 24.80
CA PHE A 160 -4.04 7.21 23.40
C PHE A 160 -4.54 8.52 22.80
N LYS A 161 -4.29 9.64 23.48
CA LYS A 161 -4.63 10.99 23.01
C LYS A 161 -4.06 11.30 21.61
N LYS A 162 -2.92 10.70 21.25
CA LYS A 162 -2.32 10.83 19.92
C LYS A 162 -2.74 9.65 19.05
N PRO A 163 -3.35 9.88 17.86
CA PRO A 163 -3.80 8.80 16.99
C PRO A 163 -2.68 7.83 16.59
N ARG A 164 -1.46 8.34 16.42
CA ARG A 164 -0.28 7.52 16.13
C ARG A 164 0.03 6.50 17.23
N THR A 165 -0.06 6.90 18.50
CA THR A 165 0.16 6.00 19.63
C THR A 165 -0.87 4.87 19.66
N PHE A 166 -2.12 5.17 19.29
CA PHE A 166 -3.16 4.16 19.16
C PHE A 166 -2.88 3.20 17.98
N CYS A 167 -2.46 3.71 16.82
CA CYS A 167 -2.03 2.86 15.71
C CYS A 167 -0.88 1.92 16.11
N ASP A 168 0.12 2.44 16.82
CA ASP A 168 1.25 1.64 17.31
C ASP A 168 0.78 0.59 18.33
N TYR A 169 -0.15 0.95 19.22
CA TYR A 169 -0.80 0.00 20.13
C TYR A 169 -1.48 -1.14 19.40
N LEU A 170 -2.24 -0.85 18.33
CA LEU A 170 -2.89 -1.88 17.50
C LEU A 170 -1.90 -2.77 16.74
N GLN A 171 -0.69 -2.28 16.47
CA GLN A 171 0.37 -3.06 15.81
C GLN A 171 1.12 -3.97 16.78
N LYS A 172 1.17 -3.65 18.07
CA LYS A 172 1.88 -4.44 19.07
C LYS A 172 1.33 -5.88 19.16
N GLY A 173 2.24 -6.81 19.43
CA GLY A 173 1.90 -8.20 19.76
C GLY A 173 1.19 -8.98 18.65
N GLY A 174 1.40 -8.65 17.38
CA GLY A 174 0.83 -9.42 16.26
C GLY A 174 -0.70 -9.38 16.16
N GLY A 175 -1.34 -8.38 16.78
CA GLY A 175 -2.81 -8.26 16.81
C GLY A 175 -3.46 -8.70 18.12
N SER A 176 -2.71 -9.00 19.17
CA SER A 176 -3.27 -9.21 20.52
C SER A 176 -4.03 -7.97 21.01
N SER A 177 -3.46 -6.77 20.85
CA SER A 177 -4.13 -5.51 21.21
C SER A 177 -5.46 -5.30 20.49
N MET A 178 -5.58 -5.79 19.26
CA MET A 178 -6.84 -5.74 18.52
C MET A 178 -7.91 -6.59 19.20
N LYS A 179 -7.55 -7.78 19.72
CA LYS A 179 -8.47 -8.64 20.46
C LYS A 179 -8.90 -7.98 21.76
N ASP A 180 -7.99 -7.32 22.46
CA ASP A 180 -8.29 -6.59 23.70
C ASP A 180 -9.35 -5.52 23.45
N VAL A 181 -9.21 -4.74 22.38
CA VAL A 181 -10.20 -3.74 21.99
C VAL A 181 -11.57 -4.38 21.70
N LEU A 182 -11.58 -5.53 21.02
CA LEU A 182 -12.83 -6.26 20.72
C LEU A 182 -13.50 -6.82 21.98
N ILE A 183 -12.72 -7.23 22.99
CA ILE A 183 -13.22 -7.67 24.30
C ILE A 183 -13.82 -6.47 25.05
N VAL A 184 -13.15 -5.33 25.10
CA VAL A 184 -13.69 -4.11 25.72
C VAL A 184 -14.98 -3.68 25.02
N ALA A 185 -15.04 -3.81 23.69
CA ALA A 185 -16.24 -3.53 22.91
C ALA A 185 -17.40 -4.53 23.17
N GLN A 186 -17.19 -5.70 23.77
CA GLN A 186 -18.31 -6.58 24.15
C GLN A 186 -19.09 -6.04 25.34
N ASN A 187 -18.45 -5.27 26.21
CA ASN A 187 -19.04 -4.69 27.42
C ASN A 187 -19.44 -3.22 27.24
N TYR A 188 -19.46 -2.74 25.99
CA TYR A 188 -19.84 -1.37 25.69
C TYR A 188 -21.38 -1.26 25.59
N PRO A 189 -22.00 -0.34 26.34
CA PRO A 189 -23.46 -0.19 26.40
C PRO A 189 -24.10 0.26 25.09
#